data_AF-A0A8H3GKK7-F1
#
_entry.id   AF-A0A8H3GKK7-F1
#
_cell.length_a   1.000
_cell.length_b   1.000
_cell.length_c   1.000
_cell.angle_alpha   90.00
_cell.angle_beta   90.00
_cell.angle_gamma   90.00
#
_symmetry.space_group_name_H-M   'P 1'
#
loop_
_entity.id
_entity.type
_entity.pdbx_description
1 polymer ?
#
loop_
_entity_poly.entity_id
_entity_poly.type
_entity_poly.pdbx_seq_one_letter_code
_entity_poly.pdbx_strand_id
1 'polypeptide(L)' 'MSQHFHIWQNWYRQQSMPPPLHWSDAPMTHNGQSAWVTEATLNGRVVARSVASSKSTAQNECARQLLIFFRVPHN' A
#
# COMPACT_ATOMS: atom_id res chain seq x y z
N MET A 1 10.86 1.29 -9.29
CA MET A 1 10.80 2.02 -8.01
C MET A 1 9.76 1.35 -7.11
N SER A 2 10.19 0.48 -6.20
CA SER A 2 9.32 -0.31 -5.29
C SER A 2 9.92 -0.39 -3.87
N GLN A 3 10.67 0.64 -3.49
CA GLN A 3 11.43 0.73 -2.24
C GLN A 3 10.50 0.79 -1.02
N HIS A 4 9.45 1.61 -1.06
CA HIS A 4 8.51 1.76 0.07
C HIS A 4 7.72 0.48 0.31
N PHE A 5 7.34 -0.23 -0.76
CA PHE A 5 6.61 -1.49 -0.63
C PHE A 5 7.43 -2.56 0.10
N HIS A 6 8.73 -2.67 -0.21
CA HIS A 6 9.62 -3.58 0.52
C HIS A 6 9.81 -3.17 1.99
N ILE A 7 10.01 -1.88 2.26
CA ILE A 7 10.14 -1.37 3.64
C ILE A 7 8.89 -1.69 4.46
N TRP A 8 7.70 -1.42 3.89
CA TRP A 8 6.41 -1.73 4.50
C TRP A 8 6.27 -3.22 4.82
N GLN A 9 6.55 -4.10 3.84
CA GLN A 9 6.44 -5.55 4.04
C GLN A 9 7.39 -6.06 5.13
N ASN A 10 8.63 -5.54 5.17
CA ASN A 10 9.59 -5.92 6.19
C ASN A 10 9.15 -5.47 7.58
N TRP A 11 8.74 -4.21 7.73
CA TRP A 11 8.23 -3.68 8.99
C TRP A 11 7.00 -4.45 9.49
N TYR A 12 6.05 -4.74 8.60
CA TYR A 12 4.82 -5.47 8.95
C TYR A 12 5.11 -6.89 9.44
N ARG A 13 6.06 -7.60 8.80
CA ARG A 13 6.48 -8.95 9.20
C ARG A 13 7.23 -8.99 10.54
N GLN A 14 7.86 -7.88 10.94
CA GLN A 14 8.57 -7.77 12.21
C GLN A 14 7.64 -7.50 13.41
N GLN A 15 6.36 -7.16 13.17
CA GLN A 15 5.42 -6.91 14.25
C GLN A 15 5.03 -8.22 14.93
N SER A 16 5.19 -8.29 16.25
CA SER A 16 4.75 -9.43 17.07
C SER A 16 3.21 -9.55 17.11
N MET A 17 2.51 -8.43 16.97
CA MET A 17 1.06 -8.35 16.78
C MET A 17 0.77 -7.39 15.62
N PRO A 18 0.77 -7.88 14.36
CA PRO A 18 0.51 -7.01 13.22
C PRO A 18 -0.92 -6.45 13.30
N PRO A 19 -1.11 -5.17 12.95
CA PRO A 19 -2.45 -4.60 12.85
C PRO A 19 -3.26 -5.40 11.81
N PRO A 20 -4.57 -5.59 12.00
CA PRO A 20 -5.42 -6.37 11.08
C PRO A 20 -5.65 -5.60 9.77
N LEU A 21 -4.59 -5.48 8.98
CA LEU A 21 -4.56 -4.75 7.73
C LEU A 21 -4.85 -5.71 6.58
N HIS A 22 -5.87 -5.40 5.81
CA HIS A 22 -6.19 -6.09 4.56
C HIS A 22 -5.60 -5.30 3.39
N TRP A 23 -4.77 -5.95 2.59
CA TRP A 23 -4.17 -5.38 1.38
C TRP A 23 -4.84 -5.96 0.14
N SER A 24 -5.24 -5.11 -0.80
CA SER A 24 -5.84 -5.54 -2.07
C SER A 24 -5.24 -4.80 -3.25
N ASP A 25 -4.92 -5.55 -4.31
CA ASP A 25 -4.48 -5.03 -5.61
C ASP A 25 -5.46 -5.49 -6.68
N ALA A 26 -5.99 -4.55 -7.48
CA ALA A 26 -6.88 -4.88 -8.58
C ALA A 26 -6.54 -4.08 -9.84
N PRO A 27 -6.63 -4.68 -11.04
CA PRO A 27 -6.66 -3.92 -12.26
C PRO A 27 -7.96 -3.09 -12.32
N MET A 28 -7.88 -1.88 -12.84
CA MET A 28 -9.05 -1.03 -13.07
C MET A 28 -8.88 -0.22 -14.35
N THR A 29 -9.97 0.38 -14.82
CA THR A 29 -9.91 1.40 -15.87
C THR A 29 -10.02 2.77 -15.22
N HIS A 30 -9.03 3.64 -15.44
CA HIS A 30 -9.04 5.02 -14.96
C HIS A 30 -8.94 5.97 -16.16
N ASN A 31 -9.95 6.83 -16.35
CA ASN A 31 -10.02 7.77 -17.48
C ASN A 31 -9.85 7.10 -18.86
N GLY A 32 -10.44 5.92 -19.06
CA GLY A 32 -10.34 5.17 -20.31
C GLY A 32 -9.01 4.44 -20.54
N GLN A 33 -8.10 4.45 -19.57
CA GLN A 33 -6.82 3.75 -19.64
C GLN A 33 -6.72 2.64 -18.60
N SER A 34 -5.99 1.57 -18.94
CA SER A 34 -5.66 0.50 -18.00
C SER A 34 -4.79 1.04 -16.87
N ALA A 35 -5.23 0.82 -15.64
CA ALA A 35 -4.57 1.24 -14.42
C ALA A 35 -4.63 0.12 -13.38
N TRP A 36 -3.93 0.34 -12.27
CA TRP A 36 -3.94 -0.51 -11.10
C TRP A 36 -4.32 0.32 -9.90
N VAL A 37 -5.21 -0.24 -9.09
CA VAL A 37 -5.52 0.27 -7.76
C VAL A 37 -4.93 -0.66 -6.71
N THR A 38 -4.32 -0.05 -5.72
CA THR A 38 -3.90 -0.70 -4.49
C THR A 38 -4.57 -0.01 -3.32
N GLU A 39 -5.18 -0.79 -2.43
CA GLU A 39 -5.88 -0.33 -1.25
C GLU A 39 -5.42 -1.10 -0.01
N ALA A 40 -5.33 -0.39 1.10
CA ALA A 40 -5.05 -0.95 2.40
C ALA A 40 -6.13 -0.53 3.40
N THR A 41 -6.77 -1.54 3.99
CA THR A 41 -7.92 -1.37 4.88
C THR A 41 -7.57 -1.84 6.28
N LEU A 42 -7.76 -0.98 7.27
CA LEU A 42 -7.56 -1.27 8.69
C LEU A 42 -8.91 -1.18 9.41
N ASN A 43 -9.34 -2.25 10.10
CA ASN A 43 -10.61 -2.29 10.83
C ASN A 43 -11.82 -1.84 9.98
N GLY A 44 -11.87 -2.26 8.71
CA GLY A 44 -12.94 -1.91 7.77
C GLY A 44 -12.88 -0.50 7.20
N ARG A 45 -11.84 0.29 7.50
CA ARG A 45 -11.63 1.63 6.94
C ARG A 45 -10.41 1.66 6.03
N VAL A 46 -10.54 2.26 4.86
CA VAL A 46 -9.40 2.49 3.96
C VAL A 46 -8.48 3.53 4.58
N VAL A 47 -7.24 3.14 4.85
CA VAL A 47 -6.21 4.01 5.45
C VAL A 47 -5.16 4.46 4.44
N ALA A 48 -5.01 3.70 3.35
CA ALA A 48 -4.18 4.11 2.21
C ALA A 48 -4.80 3.58 0.91
N ARG A 49 -4.71 4.40 -0.14
CA ARG A 49 -5.16 4.04 -1.48
C ARG A 49 -4.32 4.77 -2.51
N SER A 50 -4.00 4.08 -3.59
CA SER A 50 -3.31 4.66 -4.73
C SER A 50 -3.78 4.05 -6.03
N VAL A 51 -3.84 4.87 -7.08
CA VAL A 51 -4.10 4.44 -8.45
C VAL A 51 -2.91 4.85 -9.31
N ALA A 52 -2.38 3.94 -10.11
CA ALA A 52 -1.26 4.22 -11.01
C ALA A 52 -1.36 3.39 -12.29
N SER A 53 -0.58 3.77 -13.31
CA SER A 53 -0.52 3.04 -14.58
C SER A 53 0.08 1.63 -14.48
N SER A 54 0.79 1.32 -13.38
CA SER A 54 1.36 0.00 -13.13
C SER A 54 1.10 -0.46 -11.69
N LYS A 55 1.00 -1.78 -11.51
CA LYS A 55 0.83 -2.42 -10.19
C LYS A 55 1.92 -1.98 -9.21
N SER A 56 3.18 -2.02 -9.63
CA SER A 56 4.31 -1.72 -8.76
C SER A 56 4.32 -0.27 -8.30
N THR A 57 3.94 0.67 -9.15
CA THR A 57 3.82 2.09 -8.79
C THR A 57 2.69 2.30 -7.79
N ALA A 58 1.52 1.69 -8.01
CA ALA A 58 0.39 1.76 -7.07
C ALA A 58 0.81 1.17 -5.71
N GLN A 59 1.35 -0.04 -5.70
CA GLN A 59 1.83 -0.66 -4.46
C GLN A 59 2.84 0.20 -3.69
N ASN A 60 3.80 0.80 -4.40
CA ASN A 60 4.80 1.66 -3.77
C ASN A 60 4.21 2.93 -3.15
N GLU A 61 3.22 3.55 -3.81
CA GLU A 61 2.59 4.76 -3.31
C GLU A 61 1.62 4.46 -2.15
N CYS A 62 0.84 3.38 -2.24
CA CYS A 62 0.02 2.91 -1.12
C CYS A 62 0.89 2.58 0.10
N ALA A 63 2.01 1.87 -0.10
CA ALA A 63 2.94 1.56 0.99
C ALA A 63 3.56 2.81 1.61
N ARG A 64 3.90 3.83 0.80
CA ARG A 64 4.39 5.11 1.31
C ARG A 64 3.39 5.78 2.24
N GLN A 65 2.11 5.79 1.88
CA GLN A 65 1.04 6.33 2.74
C GLN A 65 0.89 5.53 4.03
N LEU A 66 0.97 4.19 3.97
CA LEU A 66 0.94 3.34 5.17
C LEU A 66 2.12 3.58 6.11
N LEU A 67 3.34 3.71 5.57
CA LEU A 67 4.52 4.00 6.37
C LEU A 67 4.36 5.31 7.16
N ILE A 68 3.77 6.33 6.53
CA ILE A 68 3.44 7.60 7.18
C ILE A 68 2.34 7.40 8.24
N PHE A 69 1.28 6.66 7.91
CA PHE A 69 0.16 6.39 8.81
C PHE A 69 0.62 5.68 10.10
N PHE A 70 1.49 4.67 9.96
CA PHE A 70 2.05 3.92 11.08
C PHE A 70 3.31 4.55 11.70
N ARG A 71 3.75 5.71 11.20
CA ARG A 71 4.95 6.43 11.64
C ARG A 71 6.20 5.52 11.67
N VAL A 72 6.35 4.70 10.64
CA VAL A 72 7.48 3.78 10.54
C VAL A 72 8.78 4.58 10.35
N PRO A 73 9.81 4.39 11.20
CA PRO A 73 11.05 5.11 11.06
C PRO A 73 11.75 4.74 9.74
N HIS A 74 12.12 5.75 8.95
CA HIS A 74 12.96 5.61 7.77
C HIS A 74 14.42 5.78 8.21
N ASN A 75 15.07 4.69 8.64
CA ASN A 75 16.53 4.67 8.85
C ASN A 75 17.24 4.27 7.57
#